data_AF-A0A2V5I5H0-F1
#
_entry.id   AF-A0A2V5I5H0-F1
#
_cell.length_a   1.000
_cell.length_b   1.000
_cell.length_c   1.000
_cell.angle_alpha   90.00
_cell.angle_beta   90.00
_cell.angle_gamma   90.00
#
_symmetry.space_group_name_H-M   'P 1'
#
loop_
_entity.id
_entity.type
_entity.pdbx_description
1 polymer ?
#
loop_
_entity_poly.entity_id
_entity_poly.type
_entity_poly.pdbx_seq_one_letter_code
_entity_poly.pdbx_strand_id
1 'polypeptide(L)'
;MFRRSRRIAALSALLGLILLYHFYTLRSELHPQQNDEARRTLPECPPLPGMEDVLVVMKTGVTESLDKVPVHFHTTLRCVPHYVIFSDFAEEIEGVKIQDAFVGMDTTVRDTVEDFNLYNRLREQGRAGLESADFADEANSNIGKPNNPGWKLDKWKFLPMVQQALAYKDDAKWYVFMEADTYFSWPTLLAWLAHFDSSEPHYIGTETQIADVIFAHGGSGFLVSNPAMRLASKEYASRTVELNEYTDWHWAGDCVLGKVLADAGVPLHYSWPMLQNSNLGEIDEFATGFYRKPWCFPAVAFHHLSSRDIQDLYEYERRRWQDVNKHILLHRDVFKELIYPELSNVRDSWDNLSDQERPDITTFHECQTTCAEAANCAQFVLRAGVCFLGETPRLGVRNPEARSGWVLNTIDKMMEHAPRCGRPDFGL
;
A
#
# COMPACT_ATOMS: atom_id res chain seq x y z
N MET A 1 67.60 1.94 -37.39
CA MET A 1 66.24 2.37 -36.98
C MET A 1 65.40 1.24 -36.33
N PHE A 2 65.58 -0.04 -36.69
CA PHE A 2 64.79 -1.17 -36.17
C PHE A 2 65.00 -1.60 -34.69
N ARG A 3 66.16 -1.29 -34.08
CA ARG A 3 66.48 -1.71 -32.69
C ARG A 3 65.78 -0.87 -31.59
N ARG A 4 65.37 0.37 -31.90
CA ARG A 4 64.72 1.28 -30.93
C ARG A 4 63.22 0.96 -30.77
N SER A 5 62.55 0.59 -31.87
CA SER A 5 61.12 0.22 -31.88
C SER A 5 60.84 -1.06 -31.07
N ARG A 6 61.71 -2.08 -31.15
CA ARG A 6 61.56 -3.32 -30.35
C ARG A 6 61.72 -3.10 -28.83
N ARG A 7 62.54 -2.14 -28.41
CA ARG A 7 62.71 -1.81 -26.98
C ARG A 7 61.50 -1.06 -26.40
N ILE A 8 60.87 -0.21 -27.20
CA ILE A 8 59.66 0.52 -26.81
C ILE A 8 58.48 -0.45 -26.69
N ALA A 9 58.31 -1.36 -27.65
CA ALA A 9 57.25 -2.38 -27.59
C ALA A 9 57.39 -3.31 -26.37
N ALA A 10 58.62 -3.70 -26.02
CA ALA A 10 58.88 -4.53 -24.84
C ALA A 10 58.59 -3.78 -23.53
N LEU A 11 58.92 -2.49 -23.43
CA LEU A 11 58.61 -1.66 -22.26
C LEU A 11 57.10 -1.44 -22.10
N SER A 12 56.36 -1.21 -23.19
CA SER A 12 54.91 -1.07 -23.16
C SER A 12 54.20 -2.36 -22.73
N ALA A 13 54.68 -3.52 -23.20
CA ALA A 13 54.14 -4.82 -22.78
C ALA A 13 54.40 -5.10 -21.30
N LEU A 14 55.59 -4.74 -20.79
CA LEU A 14 55.92 -4.88 -19.38
C LEU A 14 55.04 -3.97 -18.49
N LEU A 15 54.81 -2.72 -18.93
CA LEU A 15 53.93 -1.79 -18.22
C LEU A 15 52.48 -2.30 -18.19
N GLY A 16 52.01 -2.87 -19.30
CA GLY A 16 50.67 -3.47 -19.40
C GLY A 16 50.50 -4.67 -18.46
N LEU A 17 51.52 -5.53 -18.33
CA LEU A 17 51.50 -6.66 -17.40
C LEU A 17 51.54 -6.21 -15.94
N ILE A 18 52.32 -5.17 -15.62
CA ILE A 18 52.37 -4.59 -14.27
C ILE A 18 51.01 -3.96 -13.90
N LEU A 19 50.37 -3.25 -14.83
CA LEU A 19 49.04 -2.69 -14.61
C LEU A 19 47.99 -3.78 -14.43
N LEU A 20 48.01 -4.84 -15.24
CA LEU A 20 47.10 -5.98 -15.09
C LEU A 20 47.31 -6.71 -13.75
N TYR A 21 48.55 -6.90 -13.33
CA TYR A 21 48.87 -7.47 -12.02
C TYR A 21 48.35 -6.58 -10.89
N HIS A 22 48.57 -5.27 -10.96
CA HIS A 22 48.06 -4.33 -9.97
C HIS A 22 46.53 -4.29 -9.92
N PHE A 23 45.85 -4.33 -11.06
CA PHE A 23 44.39 -4.43 -11.11
C PHE A 23 43.89 -5.76 -10.52
N TYR A 24 44.60 -6.86 -10.73
CA TYR A 24 44.24 -8.16 -10.16
C TYR A 24 44.47 -8.21 -8.64
N THR A 25 45.57 -7.64 -8.14
CA THR A 25 45.83 -7.56 -6.69
C THR A 25 44.89 -6.58 -5.99
N LEU A 26 44.57 -5.42 -6.58
CA LEU A 26 43.56 -4.49 -6.05
C LEU A 26 42.17 -5.13 -6.01
N ARG A 27 41.81 -5.92 -7.05
CA ARG A 27 40.55 -6.67 -7.07
C ARG A 27 40.51 -7.79 -6.02
N SER A 28 41.66 -8.39 -5.71
CA SER A 28 41.78 -9.40 -4.65
C SER A 28 41.73 -8.79 -3.24
N GLU A 29 42.17 -7.54 -3.04
CA GLU A 29 42.04 -6.82 -1.76
C GLU A 29 40.64 -6.19 -1.56
N LEU A 30 39.88 -6.00 -2.64
CA LEU A 30 38.46 -5.59 -2.63
C LEU A 30 37.47 -6.77 -2.46
N HIS A 31 37.97 -7.98 -2.23
CA HIS A 31 37.17 -9.08 -1.68
C HIS A 31 37.55 -9.27 -0.21
N PRO A 32 36.77 -8.70 0.73
CA PRO A 32 36.84 -9.16 2.10
C PRO A 32 36.46 -10.65 2.08
N GLN A 33 37.40 -11.52 2.46
CA GLN A 33 37.01 -12.80 3.07
C GLN A 33 36.31 -12.43 4.39
N GLN A 34 35.01 -12.19 4.34
CA GLN A 34 34.16 -12.06 5.52
C GLN A 34 33.33 -13.33 5.68
N ASN A 35 33.91 -14.21 6.50
CA ASN A 35 33.28 -15.16 7.41
C ASN A 35 31.79 -15.48 7.19
N ASP A 36 31.53 -16.74 6.88
CA ASP A 36 30.25 -17.48 6.98
C ASP A 36 29.61 -17.50 8.40
N GLU A 37 30.00 -16.62 9.33
CA GLU A 37 29.51 -16.58 10.72
C GLU A 37 28.41 -15.56 10.99
N ALA A 38 27.99 -14.78 9.99
CA ALA A 38 26.75 -14.00 10.07
C ALA A 38 25.62 -14.72 9.32
N ARG A 39 25.26 -15.93 9.76
CA ARG A 39 23.91 -16.43 9.55
C ARG A 39 22.99 -15.44 10.27
N ARG A 40 22.60 -14.36 9.58
CA ARG A 40 21.70 -13.32 10.09
C ARG A 40 20.46 -14.04 10.58
N THR A 41 20.38 -14.31 11.89
CA THR A 41 19.16 -14.80 12.51
C THR A 41 18.14 -13.72 12.21
N LEU A 42 17.19 -14.05 11.34
CA LEU A 42 16.06 -13.17 11.07
C LEU A 42 15.50 -12.74 12.43
N PRO A 43 15.31 -11.43 12.68
CA PRO A 43 14.76 -10.96 13.95
C PRO A 43 13.46 -11.69 14.26
N GLU A 44 13.23 -12.03 15.53
CA GLU A 44 12.02 -12.75 15.94
C GLU A 44 10.77 -11.92 15.65
N CYS A 45 9.66 -12.59 15.31
CA CYS A 45 8.36 -11.93 15.14
C CYS A 45 7.84 -11.44 16.49
N PRO A 46 7.13 -10.30 16.55
CA PRO A 46 6.50 -9.86 17.79
C PRO A 46 5.41 -10.86 18.20
N PRO A 47 5.01 -10.89 19.49
CA PRO A 47 3.82 -11.62 19.89
C PRO A 47 2.58 -11.11 19.15
N LEU A 48 1.88 -11.99 18.45
CA LEU A 48 0.67 -11.68 17.67
C LEU A 48 -0.49 -12.60 18.11
N PRO A 49 -1.00 -12.46 19.35
CA PRO A 49 -2.08 -13.31 19.84
C PRO A 49 -3.35 -13.15 18.99
N GLY A 50 -3.93 -14.26 18.53
CA GLY A 50 -5.12 -14.27 17.68
C GLY A 50 -4.81 -14.27 16.18
N MET A 51 -3.54 -14.13 15.78
CA MET A 51 -3.15 -14.19 14.35
C MET A 51 -3.39 -15.57 13.73
N GLU A 52 -3.38 -16.63 14.53
CA GLU A 52 -3.74 -18.00 14.14
C GLU A 52 -5.20 -18.14 13.68
N ASP A 53 -6.08 -17.23 14.14
CA ASP A 53 -7.49 -17.19 13.79
C ASP A 53 -7.77 -16.28 12.57
N VAL A 54 -6.75 -15.65 11.99
CA VAL A 54 -6.87 -14.73 10.85
C VAL A 54 -6.42 -15.42 9.57
N LEU A 55 -7.18 -15.27 8.48
CA LEU A 55 -6.69 -15.49 7.11
C LEU A 55 -6.42 -14.14 6.45
N VAL A 56 -5.16 -13.91 6.05
CA VAL A 56 -4.82 -12.74 5.22
C VAL A 56 -5.04 -13.10 3.75
N VAL A 57 -5.87 -12.32 3.07
CA VAL A 57 -6.25 -12.51 1.66
C VAL A 57 -5.65 -11.37 0.85
N MET A 58 -4.55 -11.63 0.15
CA MET A 58 -3.90 -10.64 -0.70
C MET A 58 -4.43 -10.73 -2.13
N LYS A 59 -4.89 -9.61 -2.69
CA LYS A 59 -5.24 -9.47 -4.11
C LYS A 59 -4.11 -8.77 -4.86
N THR A 60 -3.82 -9.24 -6.07
CA THR A 60 -2.89 -8.61 -7.01
C THR A 60 -3.37 -8.82 -8.45
N GLY A 61 -2.76 -8.15 -9.43
CA GLY A 61 -2.84 -8.52 -10.85
C GLY A 61 -1.52 -9.08 -11.38
N VAL A 62 -1.55 -9.86 -12.46
CA VAL A 62 -0.35 -10.41 -13.13
C VAL A 62 0.59 -9.31 -13.66
N THR A 63 0.06 -8.12 -13.92
CA THR A 63 0.78 -6.96 -14.44
C THR A 63 1.65 -6.27 -13.39
N GLU A 64 1.42 -6.55 -12.12
CA GLU A 64 2.15 -5.96 -10.99
C GLU A 64 2.69 -7.01 -9.99
N SER A 65 2.24 -8.27 -10.08
CA SER A 65 2.54 -9.32 -9.09
C SER A 65 4.03 -9.52 -8.83
N LEU A 66 4.87 -9.48 -9.86
CA LEU A 66 6.33 -9.65 -9.69
C LEU A 66 7.02 -8.46 -9.03
N ASP A 67 6.45 -7.27 -9.11
CA ASP A 67 7.05 -6.06 -8.56
C ASP A 67 6.60 -5.83 -7.11
N LYS A 68 5.30 -6.07 -6.85
CA LYS A 68 4.66 -5.71 -5.60
C LYS A 68 4.55 -6.86 -4.59
N VAL A 69 4.44 -8.13 -5.02
CA VAL A 69 4.27 -9.25 -4.07
C VAL A 69 5.54 -9.63 -3.31
N PRO A 70 6.73 -9.75 -3.94
CA PRO A 70 7.91 -10.32 -3.27
C PRO A 70 8.32 -9.65 -1.96
N VAL A 71 8.19 -8.32 -1.86
CA VAL A 71 8.53 -7.58 -0.64
C VAL A 71 7.79 -8.12 0.59
N HIS A 72 6.55 -8.57 0.43
CA HIS A 72 5.72 -9.03 1.54
C HIS A 72 6.22 -10.33 2.17
N PHE A 73 6.88 -11.22 1.42
CA PHE A 73 7.42 -12.48 1.96
C PHE A 73 8.53 -12.26 3.00
N HIS A 74 9.18 -11.10 2.95
CA HIS A 74 10.24 -10.72 3.88
C HIS A 74 9.83 -9.62 4.85
N THR A 75 8.61 -9.08 4.70
CA THR A 75 8.06 -7.98 5.50
C THR A 75 6.68 -8.36 6.08
N THR A 76 5.59 -7.88 5.48
CA THR A 76 4.22 -7.95 5.97
C THR A 76 3.76 -9.39 6.24
N LEU A 77 3.97 -10.33 5.31
CA LEU A 77 3.50 -11.71 5.48
C LEU A 77 4.45 -12.60 6.28
N ARG A 78 5.66 -12.12 6.60
CA ARG A 78 6.70 -12.92 7.26
C ARG A 78 6.25 -13.54 8.59
N CYS A 79 5.39 -12.83 9.33
CA CYS A 79 4.89 -13.24 10.65
C CYS A 79 3.43 -13.71 10.62
N VAL A 80 2.85 -13.90 9.44
CA VAL A 80 1.46 -14.32 9.25
C VAL A 80 1.44 -15.83 8.98
N PRO A 81 0.80 -16.65 9.83
CA PRO A 81 0.77 -18.11 9.68
C PRO A 81 -0.15 -18.58 8.56
N HIS A 82 -1.19 -17.81 8.24
CA HIS A 82 -2.21 -18.16 7.26
C HIS A 82 -2.45 -17.00 6.30
N TYR A 83 -2.02 -17.19 5.06
CA TYR A 83 -2.30 -16.25 3.99
C TYR A 83 -2.56 -16.98 2.67
N VAL A 84 -3.34 -16.35 1.81
CA VAL A 84 -3.59 -16.78 0.44
C VAL A 84 -3.48 -15.55 -0.47
N ILE A 85 -2.89 -15.74 -1.65
CA ILE A 85 -2.70 -14.67 -2.63
C ILE A 85 -3.51 -15.03 -3.87
N PHE A 86 -4.39 -14.14 -4.28
CA PHE A 86 -5.22 -14.28 -5.48
C PHE A 86 -4.79 -13.29 -6.56
N SER A 87 -4.75 -13.78 -7.80
CA SER A 87 -4.46 -13.00 -8.99
C SER A 87 -5.40 -13.38 -10.13
N ASP A 88 -5.36 -12.62 -11.21
CA ASP A 88 -5.95 -12.98 -12.50
C ASP A 88 -5.11 -14.03 -13.27
N PHE A 89 -4.00 -14.50 -12.68
CA PHE A 89 -3.15 -15.54 -13.25
C PHE A 89 -2.56 -16.43 -12.15
N ALA A 90 -2.77 -17.74 -12.26
CA ALA A 90 -2.13 -18.71 -11.37
C ALA A 90 -0.64 -18.85 -11.72
N GLU A 91 0.22 -18.63 -10.72
CA GLU A 91 1.67 -18.76 -10.87
C GLU A 91 2.35 -19.05 -9.52
N GLU A 92 3.67 -19.17 -9.53
CA GLU A 92 4.48 -19.30 -8.33
C GLU A 92 5.51 -18.17 -8.29
N ILE A 93 5.52 -17.43 -7.19
CA ILE A 93 6.48 -16.33 -6.95
C ILE A 93 7.26 -16.69 -5.70
N GLU A 94 8.58 -16.85 -5.83
CA GLU A 94 9.48 -17.22 -4.73
C GLU A 94 9.04 -18.45 -3.92
N GLY A 95 8.48 -19.46 -4.58
CA GLY A 95 7.99 -20.69 -3.94
C GLY A 95 6.60 -20.58 -3.31
N VAL A 96 5.96 -19.41 -3.39
CA VAL A 96 4.59 -19.18 -2.92
C VAL A 96 3.62 -19.24 -4.09
N LYS A 97 2.59 -20.07 -3.95
CA LYS A 97 1.53 -20.21 -4.96
C LYS A 97 0.60 -19.00 -4.94
N ILE A 98 0.42 -18.43 -6.12
CA ILE A 98 -0.59 -17.42 -6.41
C ILE A 98 -1.77 -18.13 -7.05
N GLN A 99 -2.95 -18.00 -6.43
CA GLN A 99 -4.18 -18.67 -6.85
C GLN A 99 -4.89 -17.87 -7.94
N ASP A 100 -5.50 -18.57 -8.88
CA ASP A 100 -6.38 -17.95 -9.88
C ASP A 100 -7.75 -17.62 -9.26
N ALA A 101 -8.07 -16.34 -9.21
CA ALA A 101 -9.33 -15.84 -8.66
C ALA A 101 -10.57 -16.32 -9.46
N PHE A 102 -10.40 -16.78 -10.70
CA PHE A 102 -11.49 -17.08 -11.63
C PHE A 102 -11.76 -18.57 -11.88
N VAL A 103 -11.12 -19.48 -11.14
CA VAL A 103 -11.29 -20.94 -11.29
C VAL A 103 -12.76 -21.37 -11.22
N GLY A 104 -13.53 -20.78 -10.31
CA GLY A 104 -14.95 -21.09 -10.09
C GLY A 104 -15.94 -20.22 -10.87
N MET A 105 -15.46 -19.35 -11.75
CA MET A 105 -16.31 -18.37 -12.43
C MET A 105 -17.10 -18.99 -13.60
N ASP A 106 -18.29 -18.45 -13.85
CA ASP A 106 -19.16 -18.87 -14.95
C ASP A 106 -18.42 -18.86 -16.28
N THR A 107 -18.46 -19.99 -16.99
CA THR A 107 -17.71 -20.18 -18.24
C THR A 107 -18.22 -19.28 -19.35
N THR A 108 -19.53 -19.02 -19.41
CA THR A 108 -20.10 -18.12 -20.41
C THR A 108 -19.59 -16.71 -20.17
N VAL A 109 -19.63 -16.20 -18.93
CA VAL A 109 -19.09 -14.87 -18.61
C VAL A 109 -17.63 -14.76 -19.04
N ARG A 110 -16.80 -15.72 -18.64
CA ARG A 110 -15.37 -15.74 -18.94
C ARG A 110 -15.04 -15.80 -20.42
N ASP A 111 -15.87 -16.46 -21.21
CA ASP A 111 -15.62 -16.68 -22.64
C ASP A 111 -16.26 -15.57 -23.52
N THR A 112 -17.29 -14.86 -23.05
CA THR A 112 -18.02 -13.86 -23.85
C THR A 112 -17.85 -12.40 -23.42
N VAL A 113 -17.49 -12.13 -22.17
CA VAL A 113 -17.31 -10.76 -21.67
C VAL A 113 -15.90 -10.25 -22.00
N GLU A 114 -15.80 -9.08 -22.62
CA GLU A 114 -14.53 -8.53 -23.10
C GLU A 114 -13.50 -8.25 -22.00
N ASP A 115 -13.95 -8.02 -20.76
CA ASP A 115 -13.06 -7.84 -19.60
C ASP A 115 -12.15 -9.06 -19.38
N PHE A 116 -12.58 -10.26 -19.80
CA PHE A 116 -11.81 -11.50 -19.70
C PHE A 116 -10.81 -11.71 -20.84
N ASN A 117 -10.69 -10.79 -21.80
CA ASN A 117 -9.72 -10.93 -22.89
C ASN A 117 -8.28 -11.10 -22.38
N LEU A 118 -7.87 -10.30 -21.39
CA LEU A 118 -6.56 -10.42 -20.74
C LEU A 118 -6.39 -11.81 -20.10
N TYR A 119 -7.36 -12.22 -19.28
CA TYR A 119 -7.37 -13.53 -18.63
C TYR A 119 -7.26 -14.69 -19.64
N ASN A 120 -8.02 -14.63 -20.74
CA ASN A 120 -8.04 -15.67 -21.76
C ASN A 120 -6.70 -15.78 -22.49
N ARG A 121 -6.02 -14.66 -22.80
CA ARG A 121 -4.65 -14.68 -23.34
C ARG A 121 -3.67 -15.32 -22.36
N LEU A 122 -3.76 -14.97 -21.07
CA LEU A 122 -2.89 -15.52 -20.03
C LEU A 122 -3.09 -17.02 -19.84
N ARG A 123 -4.33 -17.50 -19.90
CA ARG A 123 -4.66 -18.93 -19.81
C ARG A 123 -4.04 -19.74 -20.96
N GLU A 124 -4.00 -19.18 -22.16
CA GLU A 124 -3.48 -19.86 -23.36
C GLU A 124 -1.95 -19.77 -23.48
N GLN A 125 -1.36 -18.63 -23.11
CA GLN A 125 0.01 -18.27 -23.45
C GLN A 125 0.90 -18.04 -22.22
N GLY A 126 0.35 -18.13 -21.01
CA GLY A 126 1.00 -17.66 -19.80
C GLY A 126 1.34 -16.18 -19.89
N ARG A 127 2.41 -15.75 -19.21
CA ARG A 127 2.86 -14.35 -19.24
C ARG A 127 3.28 -13.85 -20.64
N ALA A 128 3.53 -14.75 -21.60
CA ALA A 128 3.81 -14.35 -22.98
C ALA A 128 2.58 -13.73 -23.68
N GLY A 129 1.37 -13.93 -23.13
CA GLY A 129 0.13 -13.30 -23.60
C GLY A 129 -0.10 -11.88 -23.08
N LEU A 130 0.84 -11.32 -22.31
CA LEU A 130 0.81 -9.92 -21.89
C LEU A 130 1.24 -8.99 -23.02
N GLU A 131 0.51 -7.90 -23.18
CA GLU A 131 0.80 -6.84 -24.16
C GLU A 131 1.17 -5.53 -23.44
N SER A 132 1.86 -4.64 -24.14
CA SER A 132 2.27 -3.34 -23.56
C SER A 132 1.08 -2.51 -23.05
N ALA A 133 -0.10 -2.65 -23.66
CA ALA A 133 -1.31 -1.95 -23.25
C ALA A 133 -1.87 -2.44 -21.90
N ASP A 134 -1.53 -3.66 -21.47
CA ASP A 134 -1.99 -4.20 -20.19
C ASP A 134 -1.32 -3.50 -19.00
N PHE A 135 -0.17 -2.85 -19.24
CA PHE A 135 0.57 -2.06 -18.25
C PHE A 135 0.21 -0.57 -18.28
N ALA A 136 -0.84 -0.18 -19.00
CA ALA A 136 -1.21 1.23 -19.13
C ALA A 136 -1.61 1.82 -17.78
N ASP A 137 -0.84 2.79 -17.28
CA ASP A 137 -1.22 3.56 -16.10
C ASP A 137 -2.12 4.73 -16.52
N GLU A 138 -3.41 4.59 -16.24
CA GLU A 138 -4.43 5.61 -16.46
C GLU A 138 -4.78 6.26 -15.12
N ALA A 139 -4.92 7.59 -15.08
CA ALA A 139 -5.42 8.27 -13.88
C ALA A 139 -6.84 7.79 -13.57
N ASN A 140 -7.13 7.49 -12.31
CA ASN A 140 -8.48 7.09 -11.92
C ASN A 140 -9.47 8.24 -12.14
N SER A 141 -10.63 7.93 -12.70
CA SER A 141 -11.69 8.91 -12.99
C SER A 141 -13.00 8.53 -12.27
N ASN A 142 -14.03 9.37 -12.38
CA ASN A 142 -15.36 9.07 -11.82
C ASN A 142 -16.05 7.84 -12.45
N ILE A 143 -15.46 7.25 -13.49
CA ILE A 143 -15.91 6.01 -14.16
C ILE A 143 -14.83 4.91 -14.12
N GLY A 144 -13.85 5.03 -13.21
CA GLY A 144 -12.71 4.12 -13.12
C GLY A 144 -11.62 4.39 -14.17
N LYS A 145 -10.90 3.34 -14.55
CA LYS A 145 -9.86 3.33 -15.61
C LYS A 145 -10.35 2.54 -16.84
N PRO A 146 -11.23 3.12 -17.68
CA PRO A 146 -11.94 2.37 -18.73
C PRO A 146 -11.01 1.78 -19.80
N ASN A 147 -9.79 2.33 -19.94
CA ASN A 147 -8.83 1.87 -20.94
C ASN A 147 -7.78 0.92 -20.37
N ASN A 148 -7.81 0.61 -19.06
CA ASN A 148 -6.89 -0.30 -18.41
C ASN A 148 -7.48 -1.72 -18.36
N PRO A 149 -6.95 -2.69 -19.15
CA PRO A 149 -7.49 -4.06 -19.18
C PRO A 149 -7.39 -4.77 -17.82
N GLY A 150 -6.31 -4.54 -17.07
CA GLY A 150 -6.13 -5.09 -15.73
C GLY A 150 -7.19 -4.61 -14.76
N TRP A 151 -7.50 -3.31 -14.76
CA TRP A 151 -8.54 -2.71 -13.91
C TRP A 151 -9.94 -3.27 -14.22
N LYS A 152 -10.26 -3.38 -15.52
CA LYS A 152 -11.55 -3.94 -15.97
C LYS A 152 -11.72 -5.39 -15.53
N LEU A 153 -10.65 -6.18 -15.57
CA LEU A 153 -10.66 -7.56 -15.08
C LEU A 153 -10.70 -7.63 -13.54
N ASP A 154 -10.02 -6.72 -12.86
CA ASP A 154 -9.85 -6.74 -11.40
C ASP A 154 -11.16 -6.69 -10.62
N LYS A 155 -12.16 -5.93 -11.11
CA LYS A 155 -13.49 -5.83 -10.48
C LYS A 155 -14.16 -7.21 -10.28
N TRP A 156 -13.84 -8.19 -11.13
CA TRP A 156 -14.44 -9.52 -11.10
C TRP A 156 -13.86 -10.42 -10.00
N LYS A 157 -12.73 -10.07 -9.38
CA LYS A 157 -12.04 -10.96 -8.41
C LYS A 157 -12.73 -11.04 -7.06
N PHE A 158 -13.42 -9.98 -6.63
CA PHE A 158 -13.90 -9.83 -5.25
C PHE A 158 -14.87 -10.92 -4.80
N LEU A 159 -15.93 -11.21 -5.57
CA LEU A 159 -16.93 -12.23 -5.17
C LEU A 159 -16.37 -13.67 -5.23
N PRO A 160 -15.67 -14.09 -6.30
CA PRO A 160 -14.99 -15.39 -6.30
C PRO A 160 -13.98 -15.56 -5.16
N MET A 161 -13.20 -14.52 -4.85
CA MET A 161 -12.24 -14.55 -3.74
C MET A 161 -12.93 -14.81 -2.39
N VAL A 162 -14.15 -14.32 -2.16
CA VAL A 162 -14.90 -14.63 -0.93
C VAL A 162 -15.13 -16.14 -0.79
N GLN A 163 -15.61 -16.79 -1.85
CA GLN A 163 -15.88 -18.23 -1.83
C GLN A 163 -14.58 -19.04 -1.72
N GLN A 164 -13.55 -18.65 -2.46
CA GLN A 164 -12.26 -19.35 -2.46
C GLN A 164 -11.52 -19.19 -1.12
N ALA A 165 -11.51 -18.00 -0.53
CA ALA A 165 -10.90 -17.77 0.79
C ALA A 165 -11.63 -18.55 1.89
N LEU A 166 -12.96 -18.57 1.86
CA LEU A 166 -13.77 -19.36 2.78
C LEU A 166 -13.50 -20.87 2.63
N ALA A 167 -13.33 -21.37 1.40
CA ALA A 167 -12.97 -22.76 1.16
C ALA A 167 -11.53 -23.10 1.59
N TYR A 168 -10.61 -22.12 1.51
CA TYR A 168 -9.21 -22.30 1.89
C TYR A 168 -9.03 -22.47 3.41
N LYS A 169 -9.75 -21.66 4.20
CA LYS A 169 -9.73 -21.74 5.67
C LYS A 169 -11.12 -21.36 6.18
N ASP A 170 -11.99 -22.34 6.35
CA ASP A 170 -13.40 -22.12 6.72
C ASP A 170 -13.60 -21.87 8.22
N ASP A 171 -12.57 -22.12 9.03
CA ASP A 171 -12.53 -21.94 10.47
C ASP A 171 -11.84 -20.63 10.92
N ALA A 172 -11.33 -19.80 9.99
CA ALA A 172 -10.78 -18.49 10.34
C ALA A 172 -11.87 -17.60 10.94
N LYS A 173 -11.59 -16.94 12.07
CA LYS A 173 -12.52 -15.97 12.68
C LYS A 173 -12.62 -14.69 11.86
N TRP A 174 -11.51 -14.27 11.27
CA TRP A 174 -11.39 -13.04 10.49
C TRP A 174 -10.69 -13.28 9.16
N TYR A 175 -11.19 -12.60 8.13
CA TYR A 175 -10.58 -12.50 6.82
C TYR A 175 -10.15 -11.06 6.61
N VAL A 176 -8.84 -10.85 6.48
CA VAL A 176 -8.24 -9.52 6.26
C VAL A 176 -7.84 -9.42 4.81
N PHE A 177 -8.58 -8.65 4.04
CA PHE A 177 -8.29 -8.41 2.63
C PHE A 177 -7.32 -7.24 2.47
N MET A 178 -6.34 -7.40 1.59
CA MET A 178 -5.33 -6.38 1.28
C MET A 178 -4.90 -6.43 -0.19
N GLU A 179 -4.35 -5.33 -0.69
CA GLU A 179 -3.67 -5.28 -2.01
C GLU A 179 -2.15 -5.32 -1.85
N ALA A 180 -1.42 -5.62 -2.94
CA ALA A 180 0.04 -5.78 -2.91
C ALA A 180 0.83 -4.47 -2.71
N ASP A 181 0.17 -3.31 -2.68
CA ASP A 181 0.72 -1.99 -2.32
C ASP A 181 0.13 -1.46 -1.00
N THR A 182 -0.29 -2.38 -0.13
CA THR A 182 -0.87 -2.08 1.19
C THR A 182 0.00 -2.64 2.31
N TYR A 183 0.24 -1.86 3.35
CA TYR A 183 0.96 -2.30 4.56
C TYR A 183 0.03 -2.36 5.76
N PHE A 184 0.11 -3.44 6.54
CA PHE A 184 -0.62 -3.60 7.80
C PHE A 184 0.32 -3.66 9.00
N SER A 185 0.03 -2.86 10.03
CA SER A 185 0.59 -3.03 11.37
C SER A 185 -0.17 -4.12 12.12
N TRP A 186 0.34 -5.35 12.07
CA TRP A 186 -0.37 -6.51 12.65
C TRP A 186 -0.64 -6.42 14.14
N PRO A 187 0.30 -6.01 15.01
CA PRO A 187 -0.01 -5.87 16.44
C PRO A 187 -1.13 -4.86 16.69
N THR A 188 -1.14 -3.75 15.94
CA THR A 188 -2.17 -2.71 16.01
C THR A 188 -3.52 -3.23 15.52
N LEU A 189 -3.53 -4.00 14.42
CA LEU A 189 -4.74 -4.60 13.89
C LEU A 189 -5.39 -5.57 14.87
N LEU A 190 -4.61 -6.50 15.43
CA LEU A 190 -5.12 -7.51 16.36
C LEU A 190 -5.63 -6.87 17.66
N ALA A 191 -4.95 -5.83 18.16
CA ALA A 191 -5.42 -5.06 19.30
C ALA A 191 -6.78 -4.40 19.03
N TRP A 192 -7.01 -3.91 17.80
CA TRP A 192 -8.29 -3.35 17.40
C TRP A 192 -9.38 -4.42 17.24
N LEU A 193 -9.08 -5.51 16.54
CA LEU A 193 -10.02 -6.62 16.32
C LEU A 193 -10.50 -7.27 17.63
N ALA A 194 -9.70 -7.23 18.70
CA ALA A 194 -10.08 -7.73 20.02
C ALA A 194 -11.31 -7.04 20.63
N HIS A 195 -11.74 -5.91 20.08
CA HIS A 195 -12.96 -5.21 20.50
C HIS A 195 -14.25 -5.69 19.80
N PHE A 196 -14.14 -6.54 18.78
CA PHE A 196 -15.28 -7.06 18.03
C PHE A 196 -15.53 -8.52 18.39
N ASP A 197 -16.80 -8.91 18.43
CA ASP A 197 -17.18 -10.32 18.59
C ASP A 197 -17.13 -11.01 17.22
N SER A 198 -16.09 -11.79 16.96
CA SER A 198 -15.93 -12.51 15.69
C SER A 198 -17.05 -13.51 15.37
N SER A 199 -17.90 -13.87 16.34
CA SER A 199 -19.05 -14.75 16.13
C SER A 199 -20.27 -14.01 15.52
N GLU A 200 -20.22 -12.68 15.47
CA GLU A 200 -21.22 -11.83 14.83
C GLU A 200 -20.76 -11.41 13.42
N PRO A 201 -21.71 -11.11 12.50
CA PRO A 201 -21.37 -10.67 11.16
C PRO A 201 -20.83 -9.23 11.18
N HIS A 202 -19.56 -9.08 10.79
CA HIS A 202 -18.87 -7.80 10.72
C HIS A 202 -18.27 -7.59 9.32
N TYR A 203 -18.48 -6.40 8.78
CA TYR A 203 -17.80 -5.88 7.60
C TYR A 203 -17.23 -4.51 7.95
N ILE A 204 -15.90 -4.40 8.01
CA ILE A 204 -15.19 -3.23 8.54
C ILE A 204 -14.23 -2.70 7.49
N GLY A 205 -14.24 -1.40 7.21
CA GLY A 205 -13.37 -0.83 6.18
C GLY A 205 -13.49 0.69 6.05
N THR A 206 -12.61 1.29 5.24
CA THR A 206 -12.63 2.74 4.98
C THR A 206 -13.80 3.09 4.08
N GLU A 207 -14.68 3.94 4.57
CA GLU A 207 -15.95 4.24 3.92
C GLU A 207 -15.78 4.96 2.57
N THR A 208 -16.29 4.33 1.51
CA THR A 208 -16.47 4.91 0.17
C THR A 208 -17.94 4.77 -0.24
N GLN A 209 -18.39 5.61 -1.18
CA GLN A 209 -19.75 5.54 -1.68
C GLN A 209 -19.80 5.67 -3.20
N ILE A 210 -20.58 4.80 -3.84
CA ILE A 210 -20.97 4.90 -5.25
C ILE A 210 -22.49 4.76 -5.29
N ALA A 211 -23.16 5.77 -5.83
CA ALA A 211 -24.62 5.88 -5.78
C ALA A 211 -25.15 5.70 -4.33
N ASP A 212 -26.00 4.70 -4.09
CA ASP A 212 -26.61 4.37 -2.81
C ASP A 212 -25.84 3.29 -2.02
N VAL A 213 -24.76 2.74 -2.58
CA VAL A 213 -23.96 1.69 -1.94
C VAL A 213 -22.80 2.32 -1.19
N ILE A 214 -22.75 2.08 0.13
CA ILE A 214 -21.61 2.41 0.99
C ILE A 214 -20.81 1.13 1.24
N PHE A 215 -19.51 1.18 0.96
CA PHE A 215 -18.63 0.00 0.95
C PHE A 215 -17.22 0.34 1.41
N ALA A 216 -16.45 -0.68 1.77
CA ALA A 216 -15.06 -0.54 2.12
C ALA A 216 -14.20 -0.34 0.87
N HIS A 217 -13.36 0.69 0.86
CA HIS A 217 -12.36 0.89 -0.17
C HIS A 217 -11.40 -0.31 -0.25
N GLY A 218 -11.33 -0.99 -1.39
CA GLY A 218 -10.56 -2.23 -1.55
C GLY A 218 -9.07 -2.07 -1.24
N GLY A 219 -8.45 -0.99 -1.74
CA GLY A 219 -7.03 -0.72 -1.54
C GLY A 219 -6.63 -0.42 -0.10
N SER A 220 -7.52 0.17 0.70
CA SER A 220 -7.25 0.40 2.14
C SER A 220 -7.11 -0.90 2.94
N GLY A 221 -7.52 -2.01 2.32
CA GLY A 221 -7.85 -3.24 2.98
C GLY A 221 -9.16 -3.15 3.76
N PHE A 222 -9.71 -4.31 4.08
CA PHE A 222 -10.96 -4.43 4.80
C PHE A 222 -11.03 -5.77 5.54
N LEU A 223 -11.91 -5.84 6.53
CA LEU A 223 -12.06 -6.99 7.41
C LEU A 223 -13.47 -7.54 7.33
N VAL A 224 -13.57 -8.86 7.24
CA VAL A 224 -14.83 -9.57 7.21
C VAL A 224 -14.77 -10.70 8.23
N SER A 225 -15.74 -10.79 9.13
CA SER A 225 -15.82 -11.92 10.05
C SER A 225 -16.33 -13.18 9.34
N ASN A 226 -16.07 -14.35 9.91
CA ASN A 226 -16.51 -15.63 9.33
C ASN A 226 -18.01 -15.70 9.02
N PRO A 227 -18.93 -15.30 9.94
CA PRO A 227 -20.37 -15.30 9.63
C PRO A 227 -20.70 -14.41 8.42
N ALA A 228 -20.08 -13.23 8.31
CA ALA A 228 -20.30 -12.32 7.19
C ALA A 228 -19.77 -12.90 5.85
N MET A 229 -18.61 -13.56 5.86
CA MET A 229 -18.10 -14.28 4.68
C MET A 229 -19.04 -15.38 4.21
N ARG A 230 -19.61 -16.16 5.13
CA ARG A 230 -20.58 -17.22 4.81
C ARG A 230 -21.86 -16.64 4.21
N LEU A 231 -22.34 -15.52 4.73
CA LEU A 231 -23.50 -14.80 4.19
C LEU A 231 -23.23 -14.29 2.77
N ALA A 232 -22.12 -13.58 2.54
CA ALA A 232 -21.75 -13.11 1.21
C ALA A 232 -21.54 -14.26 0.20
N SER A 233 -20.88 -15.34 0.62
CA SER A 233 -20.69 -16.55 -0.19
C SER A 233 -22.03 -17.17 -0.61
N LYS A 234 -23.02 -17.20 0.30
CA LYS A 234 -24.36 -17.74 0.04
C LYS A 234 -25.13 -16.83 -0.92
N GLU A 235 -25.10 -15.51 -0.71
CA GLU A 235 -25.71 -14.54 -1.62
C GLU A 235 -25.16 -14.71 -3.03
N TYR A 236 -23.83 -14.75 -3.19
CA TYR A 236 -23.20 -14.91 -4.50
C TYR A 236 -23.59 -16.23 -5.18
N ALA A 237 -23.62 -17.34 -4.43
CA ALA A 237 -24.04 -18.64 -4.97
C ALA A 237 -25.52 -18.67 -5.39
N SER A 238 -26.39 -17.90 -4.72
CA SER A 238 -27.83 -17.88 -5.00
C SER A 238 -28.23 -16.91 -6.12
N ARG A 239 -27.44 -15.86 -6.34
CA ARG A 239 -27.69 -14.77 -7.29
C ARG A 239 -26.58 -14.63 -8.34
N THR A 240 -25.89 -15.72 -8.70
CA THR A 240 -24.67 -15.66 -9.53
C THR A 240 -24.88 -14.93 -10.86
N VAL A 241 -25.97 -15.21 -11.58
CA VAL A 241 -26.26 -14.55 -12.87
C VAL A 241 -26.50 -13.05 -12.69
N GLU A 242 -27.38 -12.66 -11.77
CA GLU A 242 -27.67 -11.25 -11.44
C GLU A 242 -26.40 -10.50 -11.04
N LEU A 243 -25.59 -11.09 -10.16
CA LEU A 243 -24.39 -10.43 -9.64
C LEU A 243 -23.27 -10.38 -10.67
N ASN A 244 -23.18 -11.35 -11.58
CA ASN A 244 -22.26 -11.25 -12.71
C ASN A 244 -22.69 -10.13 -13.66
N GLU A 245 -23.98 -10.02 -14.01
CA GLU A 245 -24.50 -8.89 -14.81
C GLU A 245 -24.25 -7.55 -14.11
N TYR A 246 -24.52 -7.46 -12.80
CA TYR A 246 -24.25 -6.25 -12.03
C TYR A 246 -22.76 -5.89 -12.01
N THR A 247 -21.87 -6.87 -11.89
CA THR A 247 -20.42 -6.67 -11.92
C THR A 247 -19.95 -6.19 -13.30
N ASP A 248 -20.52 -6.71 -14.38
CA ASP A 248 -20.20 -6.29 -15.75
C ASP A 248 -20.49 -4.79 -15.95
N TRP A 249 -21.65 -4.33 -15.47
CA TRP A 249 -22.05 -2.91 -15.53
C TRP A 249 -21.35 -2.00 -14.51
N HIS A 250 -20.56 -2.55 -13.58
CA HIS A 250 -19.82 -1.78 -12.58
C HIS A 250 -18.35 -1.59 -12.99
N TRP A 251 -17.68 -0.61 -12.38
CA TRP A 251 -16.23 -0.37 -12.57
C TRP A 251 -15.39 -0.64 -11.32
N ALA A 252 -16.04 -0.99 -10.21
CA ALA A 252 -15.45 -1.16 -8.88
C ALA A 252 -15.98 -2.45 -8.22
N GLY A 253 -15.14 -3.46 -8.04
CA GLY A 253 -15.53 -4.77 -7.49
C GLY A 253 -15.72 -4.78 -5.97
N ASP A 254 -15.03 -3.90 -5.27
CA ASP A 254 -15.22 -3.62 -3.84
C ASP A 254 -16.63 -3.07 -3.55
N CYS A 255 -17.14 -2.20 -4.41
CA CYS A 255 -18.54 -1.75 -4.36
C CYS A 255 -19.53 -2.90 -4.54
N VAL A 256 -19.28 -3.80 -5.50
CA VAL A 256 -20.11 -4.99 -5.72
C VAL A 256 -20.14 -5.87 -4.47
N LEU A 257 -18.98 -6.13 -3.85
CA LEU A 257 -18.91 -6.88 -2.60
C LEU A 257 -19.65 -6.16 -1.46
N GLY A 258 -19.47 -4.85 -1.32
CA GLY A 258 -20.18 -4.05 -0.32
C GLY A 258 -21.69 -4.11 -0.48
N LYS A 259 -22.21 -4.06 -1.72
CA LYS A 259 -23.62 -4.31 -2.02
C LYS A 259 -24.06 -5.70 -1.58
N VAL A 260 -23.31 -6.75 -1.92
CA VAL A 260 -23.66 -8.13 -1.56
C VAL A 260 -23.73 -8.31 -0.04
N LEU A 261 -22.79 -7.74 0.70
CA LEU A 261 -22.79 -7.75 2.17
C LEU A 261 -23.96 -6.95 2.75
N ALA A 262 -24.26 -5.77 2.20
CA ALA A 262 -25.40 -4.96 2.63
C ALA A 262 -26.74 -5.67 2.38
N ASP A 263 -26.93 -6.28 1.19
CA ASP A 263 -28.10 -7.09 0.85
C ASP A 263 -28.26 -8.28 1.82
N ALA A 264 -27.14 -8.84 2.30
CA ALA A 264 -27.11 -9.91 3.30
C ALA A 264 -27.36 -9.44 4.74
N GLY A 265 -27.61 -8.14 4.95
CA GLY A 265 -27.84 -7.54 6.27
C GLY A 265 -26.56 -7.21 7.06
N VAL A 266 -25.40 -7.12 6.39
CA VAL A 266 -24.10 -6.81 7.01
C VAL A 266 -23.59 -5.45 6.48
N PRO A 267 -24.11 -4.32 6.98
CA PRO A 267 -23.67 -3.01 6.54
C PRO A 267 -22.22 -2.72 6.96
N LEU A 268 -21.57 -1.78 6.25
CA LEU A 268 -20.21 -1.36 6.56
C LEU A 268 -20.11 -0.68 7.93
N HIS A 269 -19.12 -1.11 8.71
CA HIS A 269 -18.62 -0.42 9.90
C HIS A 269 -17.43 0.48 9.51
N TYR A 270 -17.54 1.78 9.78
CA TYR A 270 -16.59 2.79 9.30
C TYR A 270 -15.30 2.79 10.09
N SER A 271 -14.18 2.61 9.39
CA SER A 271 -12.87 2.46 10.01
C SER A 271 -11.95 3.67 9.86
N TRP A 272 -12.26 4.67 9.02
CA TRP A 272 -11.36 5.83 8.90
C TRP A 272 -11.19 6.51 10.27
N PRO A 273 -9.98 6.84 10.74
CA PRO A 273 -8.70 6.87 10.03
C PRO A 273 -7.79 5.65 10.31
N MET A 274 -8.33 4.53 10.81
CA MET A 274 -7.51 3.37 11.16
C MET A 274 -6.93 2.69 9.93
N LEU A 275 -7.76 2.47 8.91
CA LEU A 275 -7.34 2.02 7.59
C LEU A 275 -7.26 3.25 6.66
N GLN A 276 -6.07 3.54 6.15
CA GLN A 276 -5.86 4.67 5.23
C GLN A 276 -5.98 4.20 3.78
N ASN A 277 -6.61 5.02 2.94
CA ASN A 277 -6.63 4.86 1.48
C ASN A 277 -5.49 5.61 0.79
N SER A 278 -4.54 6.13 1.56
CA SER A 278 -3.50 7.03 1.09
C SER A 278 -2.12 6.58 1.57
N ASN A 279 -1.09 7.09 0.90
CA ASN A 279 0.30 6.88 1.32
C ASN A 279 0.66 7.84 2.46
N LEU A 280 1.83 7.62 3.09
CA LEU A 280 2.31 8.44 4.21
C LEU A 280 2.46 9.94 3.87
N GLY A 281 2.68 10.26 2.60
CA GLY A 281 2.77 11.62 2.09
C GLY A 281 1.48 12.43 2.24
N GLU A 282 0.34 11.77 2.12
CA GLU A 282 -0.97 12.40 1.97
C GLU A 282 -1.74 12.52 3.29
N ILE A 283 -1.29 11.82 4.34
CA ILE A 283 -1.96 11.78 5.64
C ILE A 283 -1.82 13.14 6.33
N ASP A 284 -2.90 13.55 6.99
CA ASP A 284 -2.96 14.73 7.83
C ASP A 284 -3.48 14.35 9.21
N GLU A 285 -2.56 14.22 10.16
CA GLU A 285 -2.88 13.80 11.52
C GLU A 285 -3.52 14.90 12.36
N PHE A 286 -3.52 16.15 11.87
CA PHE A 286 -4.01 17.32 12.59
C PHE A 286 -5.41 17.76 12.15
N ALA A 287 -5.77 17.51 10.89
CA ALA A 287 -7.08 17.82 10.33
C ALA A 287 -8.18 16.92 10.90
N THR A 288 -9.40 17.46 10.91
CA THR A 288 -10.61 16.71 11.23
C THR A 288 -11.29 16.32 9.92
N GLY A 289 -11.39 15.02 9.66
CA GLY A 289 -12.15 14.43 8.55
C GLY A 289 -13.18 13.46 9.12
N PHE A 290 -14.36 13.32 8.49
CA PHE A 290 -15.39 12.38 8.95
C PHE A 290 -15.68 12.44 10.48
N TYR A 291 -15.67 13.65 11.05
CA TYR A 291 -15.83 13.93 12.50
C TYR A 291 -14.76 13.33 13.44
N ARG A 292 -13.67 12.77 12.89
CA ARG A 292 -12.56 12.17 13.63
C ARG A 292 -11.26 12.95 13.36
N LYS A 293 -10.38 12.99 14.35
CA LYS A 293 -9.04 13.59 14.23
C LYS A 293 -7.99 12.48 14.38
N PRO A 294 -7.20 12.15 13.34
CA PRO A 294 -6.39 10.92 13.34
C PRO A 294 -5.39 10.80 14.48
N TRP A 295 -4.80 11.90 14.96
CA TRP A 295 -3.72 11.92 15.96
C TRP A 295 -3.69 10.81 17.03
N CYS A 296 -4.84 10.53 17.68
CA CYS A 296 -4.93 9.51 18.76
C CYS A 296 -5.57 8.18 18.36
N PHE A 297 -5.95 8.03 17.09
CA PHE A 297 -6.41 6.76 16.53
C PHE A 297 -5.22 5.86 16.20
N PRO A 298 -5.39 4.53 16.26
CA PRO A 298 -4.41 3.61 15.73
C PRO A 298 -4.25 3.80 14.22
N ALA A 299 -3.02 3.69 13.72
CA ALA A 299 -2.70 3.68 12.30
C ALA A 299 -2.46 2.22 11.89
N VAL A 300 -3.52 1.57 11.41
CA VAL A 300 -3.54 0.13 11.17
C VAL A 300 -3.00 -0.22 9.79
N ALA A 301 -3.42 0.51 8.76
CA ALA A 301 -3.00 0.24 7.38
C ALA A 301 -2.75 1.52 6.59
N PHE A 302 -1.83 1.43 5.62
CA PHE A 302 -1.48 2.46 4.65
C PHE A 302 -1.52 1.87 3.24
N HIS A 303 -1.91 2.68 2.26
CA HIS A 303 -2.11 2.23 0.87
C HIS A 303 -1.33 3.11 -0.12
N HIS A 304 -1.33 2.73 -1.40
CA HIS A 304 -0.54 3.37 -2.46
C HIS A 304 0.96 3.39 -2.16
N LEU A 305 1.47 2.29 -1.60
CA LEU A 305 2.87 2.16 -1.21
C LEU A 305 3.69 1.51 -2.31
N SER A 306 4.91 2.01 -2.52
CA SER A 306 5.91 1.25 -3.27
C SER A 306 6.46 0.10 -2.42
N SER A 307 7.10 -0.88 -3.08
CA SER A 307 7.82 -1.95 -2.39
C SER A 307 8.90 -1.39 -1.44
N ARG A 308 9.44 -0.21 -1.72
CA ARG A 308 10.38 0.46 -0.83
C ARG A 308 9.69 1.01 0.43
N ASP A 309 8.53 1.65 0.27
CA ASP A 309 7.78 2.19 1.41
C ASP A 309 7.33 1.07 2.37
N ILE A 310 6.90 -0.08 1.84
CA ILE A 310 6.58 -1.28 2.62
C ILE A 310 7.79 -1.77 3.43
N GLN A 311 8.98 -1.82 2.80
CA GLN A 311 10.21 -2.20 3.47
C GLN A 311 10.58 -1.20 4.59
N ASP A 312 10.49 0.09 4.31
CA ASP A 312 10.84 1.15 5.27
C ASP A 312 9.88 1.15 6.48
N LEU A 313 8.57 0.96 6.24
CA LEU A 313 7.55 0.80 7.29
C LEU A 313 7.80 -0.45 8.15
N TYR A 314 8.11 -1.58 7.52
CA TYR A 314 8.47 -2.81 8.23
C TYR A 314 9.71 -2.61 9.12
N GLU A 315 10.75 -1.95 8.61
CA GLU A 315 11.96 -1.69 9.38
C GLU A 315 11.74 -0.70 10.53
N TYR A 316 10.85 0.26 10.34
CA TYR A 316 10.37 1.15 11.38
C TYR A 316 9.65 0.38 12.49
N GLU A 317 8.64 -0.42 12.17
CA GLU A 317 7.91 -1.19 13.18
C GLU A 317 8.79 -2.23 13.87
N ARG A 318 9.67 -2.90 13.12
CA ARG A 318 10.62 -3.86 13.69
C ARG A 318 11.50 -3.23 14.76
N ARG A 319 11.89 -1.96 14.61
CA ARG A 319 12.63 -1.23 15.65
C ARG A 319 11.74 -0.91 16.84
N ARG A 320 10.46 -0.61 16.62
CA ARG A 320 9.48 -0.34 17.69
C ARG A 320 9.14 -1.56 18.52
N TRP A 321 9.09 -2.75 17.94
CA TRP A 321 8.80 -4.01 18.68
C TRP A 321 9.82 -4.32 19.77
N GLN A 322 11.01 -3.71 19.73
CA GLN A 322 12.02 -3.84 20.79
C GLN A 322 11.62 -3.10 22.08
N ASP A 323 10.67 -2.17 22.01
CA ASP A 323 10.09 -1.47 23.16
C ASP A 323 8.70 -2.03 23.46
N VAL A 324 8.58 -2.68 24.63
CA VAL A 324 7.34 -3.33 25.06
C VAL A 324 6.13 -2.40 25.13
N ASN A 325 6.36 -1.08 25.23
CA ASN A 325 5.30 -0.08 25.32
C ASN A 325 4.86 0.48 23.96
N LYS A 326 5.46 0.04 22.84
CA LYS A 326 5.26 0.64 21.49
C LYS A 326 4.62 -0.30 20.46
N HIS A 327 3.96 -1.37 20.92
CA HIS A 327 3.32 -2.34 20.01
C HIS A 327 2.10 -1.79 19.26
N ILE A 328 1.34 -0.87 19.84
CA ILE A 328 0.24 -0.19 19.13
C ILE A 328 0.81 1.04 18.42
N LEU A 329 0.66 1.08 17.11
CA LEU A 329 1.03 2.22 16.29
C LEU A 329 -0.13 3.23 16.24
N LEU A 330 0.12 4.46 16.67
CA LEU A 330 -0.83 5.57 16.55
C LEU A 330 -0.40 6.52 15.44
N HIS A 331 -1.36 7.25 14.87
CA HIS A 331 -1.08 8.34 13.92
C HIS A 331 -0.09 9.37 14.49
N ARG A 332 -0.19 9.73 15.77
CA ARG A 332 0.83 10.61 16.40
C ARG A 332 2.26 10.07 16.33
N ASP A 333 2.41 8.76 16.32
CA ASP A 333 3.73 8.11 16.30
C ASP A 333 4.24 8.11 14.85
N VAL A 334 3.38 7.83 13.88
CA VAL A 334 3.66 8.00 12.44
C VAL A 334 4.10 9.43 12.16
N PHE A 335 3.35 10.43 12.62
CA PHE A 335 3.71 11.82 12.41
C PHE A 335 5.07 12.16 13.02
N LYS A 336 5.27 11.85 14.31
CA LYS A 336 6.48 12.24 15.03
C LYS A 336 7.74 11.48 14.61
N GLU A 337 7.60 10.21 14.26
CA GLU A 337 8.74 9.31 14.06
C GLU A 337 9.04 9.06 12.56
N LEU A 338 8.10 9.32 11.65
CA LEU A 338 8.28 9.14 10.19
C LEU A 338 8.12 10.44 9.39
N ILE A 339 7.05 11.22 9.62
CA ILE A 339 6.76 12.40 8.79
C ILE A 339 7.58 13.62 9.21
N TYR A 340 7.49 14.00 10.48
CA TYR A 340 8.12 15.20 11.02
C TYR A 340 9.64 15.28 10.76
N PRO A 341 10.43 14.20 10.91
CA PRO A 341 11.86 14.21 10.60
C PRO A 341 12.18 14.50 9.13
N GLU A 342 11.25 14.24 8.21
CA GLU A 342 11.41 14.44 6.77
C GLU A 342 10.93 15.84 6.30
N LEU A 343 10.33 16.63 7.20
CA LEU A 343 9.91 18.00 6.91
C LEU A 343 11.12 18.94 6.88
N SER A 344 11.06 19.95 6.01
CA SER A 344 12.16 20.90 5.82
C SER A 344 11.64 22.31 5.55
N ASN A 345 12.47 23.35 5.66
CA ASN A 345 11.98 24.70 5.37
C ASN A 345 11.62 24.88 3.89
N VAL A 346 12.33 24.20 2.99
CA VAL A 346 12.14 24.26 1.55
C VAL A 346 12.52 22.91 0.92
N ARG A 347 11.71 22.43 -0.01
CA ARG A 347 11.96 21.24 -0.82
C ARG A 347 11.54 21.48 -2.27
N ASP A 348 12.49 21.29 -3.19
CA ASP A 348 12.26 21.39 -4.63
C ASP A 348 11.65 20.10 -5.20
N SER A 349 10.89 20.22 -6.29
CA SER A 349 10.23 19.10 -6.98
C SER A 349 9.34 18.27 -6.05
N TRP A 350 8.62 18.96 -5.18
CA TRP A 350 7.84 18.35 -4.12
C TRP A 350 6.60 19.18 -3.81
N ASP A 351 5.48 18.49 -3.62
CA ASP A 351 4.17 19.07 -3.35
C ASP A 351 3.66 18.56 -2.00
N ASN A 352 3.61 19.45 -1.00
CA ASN A 352 3.09 19.17 0.33
C ASN A 352 1.55 19.20 0.40
N LEU A 353 0.86 19.33 -0.74
CA LEU A 353 -0.59 19.25 -0.85
C LEU A 353 -1.32 20.33 -0.03
N SER A 354 -0.71 21.51 0.09
CA SER A 354 -1.40 22.71 0.58
C SER A 354 -2.57 23.05 -0.36
N ASP A 355 -3.70 23.43 0.21
CA ASP A 355 -4.99 23.49 -0.49
C ASP A 355 -5.62 24.89 -0.50
N GLN A 356 -5.12 25.84 0.28
CA GLN A 356 -5.63 27.22 0.30
C GLN A 356 -4.99 28.04 -0.83
N GLU A 357 -5.64 28.06 -1.99
CA GLU A 357 -5.16 28.75 -3.19
C GLU A 357 -5.02 30.28 -2.99
N ARG A 358 -3.89 30.82 -3.46
CA ARG A 358 -3.55 32.25 -3.48
C ARG A 358 -3.10 32.65 -4.89
N PRO A 359 -4.07 32.85 -5.82
CA PRO A 359 -3.76 33.09 -7.23
C PRO A 359 -3.09 34.45 -7.47
N ASP A 360 -3.18 35.36 -6.49
CA ASP A 360 -2.49 36.64 -6.45
C ASP A 360 -0.96 36.49 -6.30
N ILE A 361 -0.49 35.36 -5.75
CA ILE A 361 0.91 35.12 -5.43
C ILE A 361 1.50 34.13 -6.43
N THR A 362 2.44 34.61 -7.25
CA THR A 362 3.05 33.82 -8.34
C THR A 362 4.52 33.50 -8.12
N THR A 363 5.11 34.00 -7.03
CA THR A 363 6.53 33.76 -6.70
C THR A 363 6.67 32.96 -5.41
N PHE A 364 7.66 32.08 -5.37
CA PHE A 364 7.90 31.22 -4.20
C PHE A 364 8.25 32.04 -2.95
N HIS A 365 9.03 33.11 -3.12
CA HIS A 365 9.45 33.96 -2.00
C HIS A 365 8.27 34.69 -1.34
N GLU A 366 7.34 35.20 -2.15
CA GLU A 366 6.13 35.85 -1.65
C GLU A 366 5.18 34.83 -0.99
N CYS A 367 5.07 33.62 -1.55
CA CYS A 367 4.30 32.52 -0.95
C CYS A 367 4.87 32.13 0.43
N GLN A 368 6.19 31.97 0.52
CA GLN A 368 6.90 31.69 1.77
C GLN A 368 6.68 32.80 2.80
N THR A 369 6.85 34.06 2.39
CA THR A 369 6.72 35.22 3.29
C THR A 369 5.29 35.32 3.83
N THR A 370 4.30 35.18 2.94
CA THR A 370 2.89 35.20 3.30
C THR A 370 2.55 34.09 4.31
N CYS A 371 3.07 32.88 4.12
CA CYS A 371 2.87 31.81 5.09
C CYS A 371 3.56 32.11 6.43
N ALA A 372 4.81 32.57 6.40
CA ALA A 372 5.57 32.86 7.62
C ALA A 372 4.95 33.96 8.49
N GLU A 373 4.22 34.91 7.88
CA GLU A 373 3.51 35.99 8.59
C GLU A 373 2.11 35.56 9.09
N ALA A 374 1.53 34.52 8.50
CA ALA A 374 0.22 34.01 8.88
C ALA A 374 0.30 33.17 10.16
N ALA A 375 -0.54 33.50 11.15
CA ALA A 375 -0.46 32.91 12.50
C ALA A 375 -0.59 31.38 12.54
N ASN A 376 -1.39 30.80 11.64
CA ASN A 376 -1.70 29.37 11.63
C ASN A 376 -1.13 28.64 10.42
N CYS A 377 -0.29 29.26 9.60
CA CYS A 377 0.24 28.59 8.41
C CYS A 377 1.36 27.63 8.82
N ALA A 378 1.14 26.33 8.58
CA ALA A 378 2.09 25.26 8.86
C ALA A 378 2.93 24.93 7.62
N GLN A 379 2.39 25.15 6.42
CA GLN A 379 3.05 24.80 5.18
C GLN A 379 2.58 25.64 3.98
N PHE A 380 3.38 25.65 2.92
CA PHE A 380 3.07 26.36 1.68
C PHE A 380 3.71 25.65 0.48
N VAL A 381 3.14 25.82 -0.71
CA VAL A 381 3.69 25.32 -1.98
C VAL A 381 3.44 26.31 -3.10
N LEU A 382 4.43 26.49 -3.97
CA LEU A 382 4.22 27.08 -5.30
C LEU A 382 4.15 25.93 -6.31
N ARG A 383 2.98 25.74 -6.94
CA ARG A 383 2.74 24.68 -7.92
C ARG A 383 2.13 25.28 -9.18
N ALA A 384 2.70 24.96 -10.34
CA ALA A 384 2.25 25.48 -11.63
C ALA A 384 2.10 27.02 -11.67
N GLY A 385 2.98 27.74 -10.96
CA GLY A 385 2.99 29.20 -10.88
C GLY A 385 1.97 29.82 -9.94
N VAL A 386 1.25 29.02 -9.14
CA VAL A 386 0.25 29.47 -8.16
C VAL A 386 0.66 29.06 -6.75
N CYS A 387 0.51 29.96 -5.79
CA CYS A 387 0.76 29.68 -4.36
C CYS A 387 -0.44 29.00 -3.72
N PHE A 388 -0.17 28.05 -2.82
CA PHE A 388 -1.14 27.45 -1.92
C PHE A 388 -0.58 27.44 -0.51
N LEU A 389 -1.42 27.75 0.48
CA LEU A 389 -1.09 27.72 1.90
C LEU A 389 -1.80 26.55 2.59
N GLY A 390 -1.28 26.09 3.72
CA GLY A 390 -1.87 25.01 4.50
C GLY A 390 -1.72 25.26 6.00
N GLU A 391 -2.80 25.04 6.75
CA GLU A 391 -2.84 25.18 8.21
C GLU A 391 -2.31 23.94 8.94
N THR A 392 -2.26 22.80 8.26
CA THR A 392 -1.81 21.53 8.79
C THR A 392 -0.68 20.95 7.95
N PRO A 393 0.32 20.31 8.59
CA PRO A 393 1.45 19.74 7.87
C PRO A 393 1.09 18.38 7.26
N ARG A 394 1.50 18.16 6.01
CA ARG A 394 1.61 16.86 5.36
C ARG A 394 3.02 16.68 4.83
N LEU A 395 3.49 15.43 4.72
CA LEU A 395 4.79 15.18 4.08
C LEU A 395 4.75 15.48 2.59
N GLY A 396 3.64 15.24 1.90
CA GLY A 396 3.48 15.45 0.47
C GLY A 396 4.03 14.35 -0.41
N VAL A 397 4.03 14.62 -1.71
CA VAL A 397 4.46 13.70 -2.76
C VAL A 397 5.39 14.38 -3.76
N ARG A 398 6.13 13.58 -4.53
CA ARG A 398 7.00 14.10 -5.58
C ARG A 398 6.18 14.76 -6.67
N ASN A 399 6.49 16.02 -6.98
CA ASN A 399 5.88 16.75 -8.09
C ASN A 399 6.94 17.69 -8.71
N PRO A 400 7.45 17.41 -9.92
CA PRO A 400 8.50 18.21 -10.55
C PRO A 400 8.15 19.69 -10.75
N GLU A 401 6.87 20.03 -10.81
CA GLU A 401 6.35 21.38 -11.05
C GLU A 401 6.00 22.13 -9.76
N ALA A 402 6.31 21.54 -8.61
CA ALA A 402 6.04 22.09 -7.29
C ALA A 402 7.32 22.35 -6.49
N ARG A 403 7.25 23.39 -5.67
CA ARG A 403 8.25 23.70 -4.66
C ARG A 403 7.54 23.98 -3.35
N SER A 404 7.84 23.22 -2.31
CA SER A 404 7.15 23.25 -1.03
C SER A 404 8.03 23.80 0.09
N GLY A 405 7.41 24.24 1.17
CA GLY A 405 8.07 24.58 2.42
C GLY A 405 7.16 24.36 3.62
N TRP A 406 7.78 24.15 4.78
CA TRP A 406 7.09 23.93 6.05
C TRP A 406 7.59 24.95 7.08
N VAL A 407 6.66 25.50 7.85
CA VAL A 407 6.96 26.46 8.92
C VAL A 407 7.16 25.65 10.20
N LEU A 408 8.36 25.11 10.39
CA LEU A 408 8.68 24.16 11.46
C LEU A 408 8.30 24.68 12.86
N ASN A 409 8.52 25.96 13.14
CA ASN A 409 8.12 26.58 14.41
C ASN A 409 6.60 26.53 14.66
N THR A 410 5.77 26.63 13.61
CA THR A 410 4.32 26.49 13.73
C THR A 410 3.98 25.03 14.02
N ILE A 411 4.60 24.09 13.30
CA ILE A 411 4.39 22.65 13.46
C ILE A 411 4.80 22.17 14.86
N ASP A 412 5.92 22.68 15.39
CA ASP A 412 6.37 22.39 16.75
C ASP A 412 5.33 22.78 17.79
N LYS A 413 4.78 24.00 17.68
CA LYS A 413 3.69 24.44 18.55
C LYS A 413 2.46 23.56 18.39
N MET A 414 2.11 23.14 17.17
CA MET A 414 0.99 22.23 16.96
C MET A 414 1.21 20.90 17.69
N MET A 415 2.42 20.33 17.62
CA MET A 415 2.78 19.10 18.34
C MET A 415 2.76 19.27 19.86
N GLU A 416 3.19 20.42 20.39
CA GLU A 416 3.16 20.74 21.82
C GLU A 416 1.73 20.86 22.36
N HIS A 417 0.83 21.44 21.56
CA HIS A 417 -0.58 21.62 21.92
C HIS A 417 -1.46 20.41 21.54
N ALA A 418 -0.92 19.43 20.83
CA ALA A 418 -1.66 18.24 20.44
C ALA A 418 -2.07 17.42 21.68
N PRO A 419 -3.25 16.76 21.64
CA PRO A 419 -3.76 16.03 22.78
C PRO A 419 -2.83 14.87 23.18
N ARG A 420 -2.76 14.61 24.48
CA ARG A 420 -2.11 13.41 25.00
C ARG A 420 -3.01 12.21 24.75
N CYS A 421 -2.59 11.28 23.89
CA CYS A 421 -3.30 10.01 23.71
C CYS A 421 -2.97 9.07 24.87
N GLY A 422 -3.71 9.24 25.98
CA GLY A 422 -3.57 8.42 27.18
C GLY A 422 -4.07 6.99 27.00
N ARG A 423 -5.02 6.80 26.07
CA ARG A 423 -5.44 5.50 25.52
C ARG A 423 -5.65 5.67 24.01
N PRO A 424 -5.41 4.62 23.19
CA PRO A 424 -5.81 4.63 21.80
C PRO A 424 -7.32 4.84 21.66
N ASP A 425 -7.73 5.64 20.68
CA ASP A 425 -9.13 5.80 20.29
C ASP A 425 -9.45 4.78 19.18
N PHE A 426 -10.16 3.71 19.53
CA PHE A 426 -10.52 2.66 18.58
C PHE A 426 -11.75 3.00 17.72
N GLY A 427 -12.35 4.20 17.89
CA GLY A 427 -13.46 4.67 17.06
C GLY A 427 -14.77 3.89 17.23
N LEU A 428 -14.93 3.20 18.37
CA LEU A 428 -16.05 2.30 18.68
C LEU A 428 -17.17 2.97 19.46
#